data_AF-A0AAP5WBA1-F1
#
_entry.id   AF-A0AAP5WBA1-F1
#
_cell.length_a   1.000
_cell.length_b   1.000
_cell.length_c   1.000
_cell.angle_alpha   90.00
_cell.angle_beta   90.00
_cell.angle_gamma   90.00
#
_symmetry.space_group_name_H-M   'P 1'
#
loop_
_entity.id
_entity.type
_entity.pdbx_description
1 polymer ?
#
loop_
_entity_poly.entity_id
_entity_poly.type
_entity_poly.pdbx_seq_one_letter_code
_entity_poly.pdbx_strand_id
1 'polypeptide(L)'
;MNDLRIEKYLFQSKSIDDLISNNAIFLFDSACLLSAYQWKTPILNQVKRIVVNLNEEKRLKFSLQVIKQFSIGRLTQIQDQIRTIDQEISSLDSTQFLDKPASIIENTKSYPDAIAKHKTFLRAQEFYKKQLVNIKTQLSDLVLHDDFVTFLNSITKNNIIDFYSDEKLNKLYTEANKRYLNGLPFGNQSSDNDLSGYEDYIIWHDILSLNQNIIFVSDTIKKDWTNISIDGRVLSSNTFLTQEFFEKTKGHYFAQMTTKELIAHWELD
;
A
#
# COMPACT_ATOMS: atom_id res chain seq x y z
N MET A 1 -10.81 37.52 15.15
CA MET A 1 -11.23 36.10 15.19
C MET A 1 -12.00 35.87 13.91
N ASN A 2 -11.37 35.29 12.89
CA ASN A 2 -12.09 34.96 11.66
C ASN A 2 -13.13 33.88 11.96
N ASP A 3 -14.26 33.98 11.29
CA ASP A 3 -15.38 33.09 11.48
C ASP A 3 -15.12 31.76 10.74
N LEU A 4 -14.63 30.76 11.48
CA LEU A 4 -14.42 29.39 11.00
C LEU A 4 -15.67 28.80 10.30
N ARG A 5 -16.87 29.36 10.53
CA ARG A 5 -18.12 28.94 9.88
C ARG A 5 -18.11 29.13 8.36
N ILE A 6 -17.42 30.16 7.85
CA ILE A 6 -17.32 30.43 6.41
C ILE A 6 -16.04 29.83 5.84
N GLU A 7 -14.93 29.92 6.58
CA GLU A 7 -13.61 29.45 6.11
C GLU A 7 -13.63 27.97 5.72
N LYS A 8 -14.37 27.13 6.45
CA LYS A 8 -14.52 25.69 6.11
C LYS A 8 -15.11 25.40 4.73
N TYR A 9 -15.84 26.35 4.13
CA TYR A 9 -16.41 26.20 2.78
C TYR A 9 -15.55 26.85 1.70
N LEU A 10 -14.62 27.74 2.10
CA LEU A 10 -13.76 28.50 1.19
C LEU A 10 -12.28 28.12 1.33
N PHE A 11 -11.92 27.18 2.21
CA PHE A 11 -10.55 26.77 2.40
C PHE A 11 -10.03 26.11 1.12
N GLN A 12 -8.79 26.40 0.80
CA GLN A 12 -8.06 25.76 -0.28
C GLN A 12 -7.08 24.77 0.34
N SER A 13 -6.95 23.59 -0.26
CA SER A 13 -5.93 22.62 0.13
C SER A 13 -4.53 23.23 -0.01
N LYS A 14 -3.63 22.83 0.89
CA LYS A 14 -2.21 23.16 0.78
C LYS A 14 -1.50 22.15 -0.10
N SER A 15 -0.40 22.57 -0.75
CA SER A 15 0.46 21.63 -1.46
C SER A 15 1.15 20.70 -0.47
N ILE A 16 1.52 19.52 -0.95
CA ILE A 16 2.30 18.55 -0.17
C ILE A 16 3.59 19.19 0.36
N ASP A 17 4.32 19.95 -0.46
CA ASP A 17 5.56 20.62 -0.05
C ASP A 17 5.35 21.59 1.11
N ASP A 18 4.24 22.34 1.11
CA ASP A 18 3.87 23.24 2.21
C ASP A 18 3.60 22.44 3.49
N LEU A 19 2.89 21.31 3.39
CA LEU A 19 2.65 20.44 4.54
C LEU A 19 3.93 19.81 5.09
N ILE A 20 4.83 19.35 4.22
CA ILE A 20 6.13 18.80 4.60
C ILE A 20 6.95 19.87 5.33
N SER A 21 7.02 21.08 4.78
CA SER A 21 7.76 22.21 5.35
C SER A 21 7.18 22.67 6.70
N ASN A 22 5.89 22.45 6.93
CA ASN A 22 5.18 22.78 8.16
C ASN A 22 5.01 21.56 9.10
N ASN A 23 5.99 20.65 9.11
CA ASN A 23 6.08 19.52 10.04
C ASN A 23 4.81 18.63 10.09
N ALA A 24 4.20 18.35 8.94
CA ALA A 24 3.10 17.41 8.88
C ALA A 24 3.49 16.02 9.41
N ILE A 25 2.52 15.34 10.04
CA ILE A 25 2.61 13.95 10.47
C ILE A 25 2.20 13.05 9.30
N PHE A 26 2.97 11.98 9.11
CA PHE A 26 2.75 10.95 8.12
C PHE A 26 2.07 9.75 8.75
N LEU A 27 1.03 9.26 8.06
CA LEU A 27 0.37 7.99 8.35
C LEU A 27 0.36 7.15 7.08
N PHE A 28 0.80 5.90 7.21
CA PHE A 28 0.80 4.96 6.10
C PHE A 28 -0.48 4.12 6.13
N ASP A 29 -1.08 3.91 4.97
CA ASP A 29 -2.17 2.95 4.78
C ASP A 29 -1.64 1.51 4.79
N SER A 30 -2.49 0.54 5.13
CA SER A 30 -2.13 -0.87 5.12
C SER A 30 -1.76 -1.35 3.73
N ALA A 31 -2.44 -0.86 2.69
CA ALA A 31 -2.13 -1.18 1.30
C ALA A 31 -0.70 -0.77 0.91
N CYS A 32 -0.25 0.40 1.36
CA CYS A 32 1.13 0.85 1.15
C CYS A 32 2.14 -0.09 1.84
N LEU A 33 1.87 -0.49 3.09
CA LEU A 33 2.73 -1.44 3.80
C LEU A 33 2.74 -2.82 3.11
N LEU A 34 1.61 -3.28 2.57
CA LEU A 34 1.52 -4.55 1.84
C LEU A 34 2.25 -4.52 0.49
N SER A 35 2.39 -3.35 -0.13
CA SER A 35 3.19 -3.19 -1.35
C SER A 35 4.68 -3.50 -1.14
N ALA A 36 5.17 -3.53 0.11
CA ALA A 36 6.54 -3.93 0.44
C ALA A 36 6.92 -5.32 -0.09
N TYR A 37 5.96 -6.25 -0.19
CA TYR A 37 6.19 -7.60 -0.72
C TYR A 37 6.24 -7.67 -2.27
N GLN A 38 5.95 -6.57 -2.96
CA GLN A 38 6.04 -6.45 -4.41
C GLN A 38 7.19 -5.56 -4.87
N TRP A 39 7.76 -4.76 -3.96
CA TRP A 39 8.83 -3.83 -4.29
C TRP A 39 10.15 -4.54 -4.56
N LYS A 40 10.91 -3.98 -5.50
CA LYS A 40 12.33 -4.32 -5.65
C LYS A 40 13.10 -3.84 -4.42
N THR A 41 14.17 -4.55 -4.08
CA THR A 41 15.03 -4.24 -2.92
C THR A 41 15.44 -2.76 -2.81
N PRO A 42 15.81 -2.05 -3.89
CA PRO A 42 16.16 -0.63 -3.79
C PRO A 42 15.00 0.25 -3.28
N ILE A 43 13.79 0.04 -3.81
CA ILE A 43 12.58 0.78 -3.43
C ILE A 43 12.23 0.47 -1.97
N LEU A 44 12.27 -0.80 -1.57
CA LEU A 44 12.01 -1.20 -0.19
C LEU A 44 12.97 -0.53 0.79
N ASN A 45 14.27 -0.51 0.47
CA ASN A 45 15.29 0.11 1.33
C ASN A 45 15.11 1.63 1.40
N GLN A 46 14.70 2.27 0.32
CA GLN A 46 14.41 3.70 0.29
C GLN A 46 13.21 4.04 1.17
N VAL A 47 12.09 3.32 1.03
CA VAL A 47 10.91 3.52 1.89
C VAL A 47 11.26 3.27 3.36
N LYS A 48 12.05 2.22 3.68
CA LYS A 48 12.53 1.99 5.05
C LYS A 48 13.31 3.17 5.60
N ARG A 49 14.19 3.80 4.80
CA ARG A 49 14.95 5.00 5.21
C ARG A 49 14.02 6.18 5.50
N ILE A 50 13.06 6.45 4.61
CA ILE A 50 12.07 7.51 4.80
C ILE A 50 11.29 7.31 6.10
N VAL A 51 10.80 6.09 6.33
CA VAL A 51 10.07 5.73 7.55
C VAL A 51 10.94 5.91 8.81
N VAL A 52 12.23 5.55 8.76
CA VAL A 52 13.17 5.79 9.87
C VAL A 52 13.34 7.28 10.13
N ASN A 53 13.60 8.09 9.09
CA ASN A 53 13.78 9.54 9.22
C ASN A 53 12.53 10.19 9.83
N LEU A 54 11.34 9.86 9.31
CA LEU A 54 10.06 10.35 9.84
C LEU A 54 9.85 9.95 11.31
N ASN A 55 10.26 8.74 11.69
CA ASN A 55 10.20 8.29 13.08
C ASN A 55 11.13 9.09 14.00
N GLU A 56 12.39 9.31 13.57
CA GLU A 56 13.38 10.09 14.33
C GLU A 56 12.94 11.56 14.50
N GLU A 57 12.32 12.13 13.46
CA GLU A 57 11.70 13.47 13.49
C GLU A 57 10.38 13.52 14.28
N LYS A 58 9.90 12.39 14.80
CA LYS A 58 8.61 12.25 15.50
C LYS A 58 7.40 12.64 14.64
N ARG A 59 7.53 12.52 13.32
CA ARG A 59 6.51 12.81 12.32
C ARG A 59 5.81 11.57 11.80
N LEU A 60 6.08 10.39 12.35
CA LEU A 60 5.43 9.14 11.95
C LEU A 60 4.38 8.71 12.98
N LYS A 61 3.18 8.38 12.50
CA LYS A 61 2.12 7.76 13.30
C LYS A 61 1.44 6.63 12.55
N PHE A 62 0.84 5.71 13.30
CA PHE A 62 0.08 4.58 12.77
C PHE A 62 -1.25 4.46 13.49
N SER A 63 -2.30 4.19 12.72
CA SER A 63 -3.51 3.60 13.27
C SER A 63 -3.23 2.14 13.64
N LEU A 64 -3.75 1.69 14.79
CA LEU A 64 -3.71 0.26 15.11
C LEU A 64 -4.49 -0.57 14.06
N GLN A 65 -5.53 0.01 13.46
CA GLN A 65 -6.32 -0.66 12.41
C GLN A 65 -5.49 -0.94 11.17
N VAL A 66 -4.62 -0.01 10.76
CA VAL A 66 -3.66 -0.23 9.66
C VAL A 66 -2.76 -1.42 9.94
N ILE A 67 -2.22 -1.52 11.17
CA ILE A 67 -1.33 -2.62 11.55
C ILE A 67 -2.07 -3.97 11.56
N LYS A 68 -3.33 -4.00 12.02
CA LYS A 68 -4.17 -5.20 11.96
C LYS A 68 -4.41 -5.64 10.51
N GLN A 69 -4.80 -4.72 9.64
CA GLN A 69 -5.03 -4.99 8.22
C GLN A 69 -3.77 -5.50 7.53
N PHE A 70 -2.62 -4.87 7.78
CA PHE A 70 -1.33 -5.34 7.28
C PHE A 70 -1.02 -6.78 7.76
N SER A 71 -1.21 -7.05 9.06
CA SER A 71 -0.94 -8.37 9.64
C SER A 71 -1.80 -9.47 9.01
N ILE A 72 -3.04 -9.17 8.64
CA ILE A 72 -3.94 -10.13 7.97
C ILE A 72 -3.55 -10.25 6.49
N GLY A 73 -3.39 -9.12 5.80
CA GLY A 73 -3.16 -9.07 4.36
C GLY A 73 -1.80 -9.61 3.91
N ARG A 74 -0.77 -9.59 4.77
CA ARG A 74 0.59 -10.00 4.36
C ARG A 74 0.65 -11.44 3.87
N LEU A 75 -0.12 -12.35 4.48
CA LEU A 75 -0.13 -13.76 4.11
C LEU A 75 -0.72 -13.94 2.70
N THR A 76 -1.82 -13.24 2.41
CA THR A 76 -2.42 -13.21 1.08
C THR A 76 -1.45 -12.67 0.05
N GLN A 77 -0.74 -11.59 0.38
CA GLN A 77 0.24 -10.97 -0.53
C GLN A 77 1.42 -11.90 -0.85
N ILE A 78 1.96 -12.59 0.16
CA ILE A 78 3.02 -13.61 -0.02
C ILE A 78 2.51 -14.75 -0.90
N GLN A 79 1.30 -15.25 -0.65
CA GLN A 79 0.67 -16.30 -1.44
C GLN A 79 0.47 -15.88 -2.90
N ASP A 80 0.07 -14.64 -3.14
CA ASP A 80 -0.08 -14.09 -4.48
C ASP A 80 1.25 -14.05 -5.25
N GLN A 81 2.34 -13.63 -4.59
CA GLN A 81 3.68 -13.68 -5.21
C GLN A 81 4.12 -15.11 -5.53
N ILE A 82 3.88 -16.05 -4.62
CA ILE A 82 4.16 -17.48 -4.85
C ILE A 82 3.37 -18.01 -6.05
N ARG A 83 2.08 -17.64 -6.15
CA ARG A 83 1.22 -18.04 -7.27
C ARG A 83 1.72 -17.47 -8.60
N THR A 84 2.19 -16.22 -8.64
CA THR A 84 2.79 -15.64 -9.85
C THR A 84 4.02 -16.43 -10.29
N ILE A 85 4.88 -16.84 -9.36
CA ILE A 85 6.04 -17.69 -9.67
C ILE A 85 5.61 -19.07 -10.18
N ASP A 86 4.61 -19.69 -9.57
CA ASP A 86 4.09 -21.00 -10.01
C ASP A 86 3.51 -20.94 -11.44
N GLN A 87 2.83 -19.85 -11.77
CA GLN A 87 2.34 -19.59 -13.14
C GLN A 87 3.50 -19.41 -14.13
N GLU A 88 4.55 -18.69 -13.73
CA GLU A 88 5.75 -18.51 -14.55
C GLU A 88 6.46 -19.85 -14.79
N ILE A 89 6.67 -20.66 -13.75
CA ILE A 89 7.24 -22.01 -13.89
C ILE A 89 6.39 -22.88 -14.84
N SER A 90 5.08 -22.88 -14.66
CA SER A 90 4.14 -23.63 -15.52
C SER A 90 4.19 -23.17 -16.98
N SER A 91 4.39 -21.87 -17.21
CA SER A 91 4.54 -21.31 -18.56
C SER A 91 5.82 -21.77 -19.26
N LEU A 92 6.87 -22.07 -18.50
CA LEU A 92 8.12 -22.62 -19.04
C LEU A 92 7.94 -24.10 -19.43
N ASP A 93 7.11 -24.85 -18.72
CA ASP A 93 6.81 -26.25 -19.04
C ASP A 93 5.93 -26.42 -20.29
N SER A 94 5.06 -25.45 -20.59
CA SER A 94 4.19 -25.48 -21.78
C SER A 94 4.92 -25.20 -23.10
N THR A 95 6.21 -24.84 -23.05
CA THR A 95 7.06 -24.63 -24.24
C THR A 95 7.48 -25.94 -24.94
N GLN A 96 6.76 -27.05 -24.73
CA GLN A 96 6.89 -28.37 -25.38
C GLN A 96 7.02 -28.33 -26.92
N PHE A 97 6.66 -27.21 -27.57
CA PHE A 97 6.95 -26.96 -28.99
C PHE A 97 8.45 -26.96 -29.35
N LEU A 98 9.35 -26.92 -28.37
CA LEU A 98 10.79 -26.88 -28.60
C LEU A 98 11.48 -28.24 -28.48
N ASP A 99 10.85 -29.28 -27.89
CA ASP A 99 11.49 -30.60 -27.67
C ASP A 99 11.92 -31.30 -28.97
N LYS A 100 11.41 -30.84 -30.11
CA LYS A 100 11.92 -31.22 -31.42
C LYS A 100 12.27 -29.95 -32.20
N PRO A 101 13.48 -29.84 -32.75
CA PRO A 101 13.75 -28.89 -33.82
C PRO A 101 12.77 -29.22 -34.94
N ALA A 102 11.72 -28.41 -35.07
CA ALA A 102 10.58 -28.66 -35.94
C ALA A 102 11.04 -29.08 -37.33
N SER A 103 10.84 -30.36 -37.71
CA SER A 103 10.95 -30.84 -39.09
C SER A 103 12.14 -30.29 -39.88
N ILE A 104 13.28 -29.99 -39.22
CA ILE A 104 14.40 -29.34 -39.89
C ILE A 104 15.02 -30.43 -40.75
N ILE A 105 15.10 -30.20 -42.06
CA ILE A 105 15.80 -31.08 -42.98
C ILE A 105 17.22 -31.29 -42.42
N GLU A 106 17.47 -32.50 -41.90
CA GLU A 106 18.72 -32.85 -41.22
C GLU A 106 19.96 -32.62 -42.13
N ASN A 107 19.72 -32.59 -43.44
CA ASN A 107 20.74 -32.40 -44.47
C ASN A 107 21.20 -30.93 -44.66
N THR A 108 20.72 -29.99 -43.85
CA THR A 108 21.17 -28.58 -43.92
C THR A 108 22.48 -28.39 -43.13
N LYS A 109 23.43 -27.62 -43.69
CA LYS A 109 24.71 -27.32 -43.03
C LYS A 109 24.55 -26.68 -41.65
N SER A 110 23.45 -25.96 -41.42
CA SER A 110 23.15 -25.26 -40.17
C SER A 110 22.50 -26.14 -39.10
N TYR A 111 22.12 -27.38 -39.43
CA TYR A 111 21.41 -28.28 -38.51
C TYR A 111 22.20 -28.56 -37.21
N PRO A 112 23.51 -28.91 -37.25
CA PRO A 112 24.27 -29.19 -36.01
C PRO A 112 24.32 -27.98 -35.06
N ASP A 113 24.49 -26.78 -35.59
CA ASP A 113 24.54 -25.54 -34.80
C ASP A 113 23.18 -25.21 -34.18
N ALA A 114 22.09 -25.46 -34.90
CA ALA A 114 20.73 -25.28 -34.38
C ALA A 114 20.45 -26.23 -33.21
N ILE A 115 20.85 -27.51 -33.31
CA ILE A 115 20.76 -28.48 -32.22
C ILE A 115 21.57 -28.05 -31.01
N ALA A 116 22.81 -27.58 -31.20
CA ALA A 116 23.67 -27.12 -30.11
C ALA A 116 23.08 -25.90 -29.38
N LYS A 117 22.54 -24.93 -30.13
CA LYS A 117 21.84 -23.77 -29.55
C LYS A 117 20.58 -24.18 -28.80
N HIS A 118 19.80 -25.10 -29.35
CA HIS A 118 18.61 -25.61 -28.69
C HIS A 118 18.93 -26.31 -27.36
N LYS A 119 19.96 -27.16 -27.31
CA LYS A 119 20.44 -27.77 -26.04
C LYS A 119 20.88 -26.72 -25.02
N THR A 120 21.51 -25.64 -25.48
CA THR A 120 21.93 -24.53 -24.61
C THR A 120 20.73 -23.78 -24.04
N PHE A 121 19.72 -23.54 -24.87
CA PHE A 121 18.45 -22.94 -24.45
C PHE A 121 17.75 -23.80 -23.37
N LEU A 122 17.62 -25.11 -23.58
CA LEU A 122 17.00 -26.01 -22.59
C LEU A 122 17.74 -25.98 -21.24
N ARG A 123 19.08 -25.95 -21.26
CA ARG A 123 19.88 -25.83 -20.03
C ARG A 123 19.64 -24.49 -19.32
N ALA A 124 19.57 -23.39 -20.07
CA ALA A 124 19.29 -22.07 -19.50
C ALA A 124 17.88 -21.99 -18.90
N GLN A 125 16.90 -22.60 -19.57
CA GLN A 125 15.52 -22.71 -19.08
C GLN A 125 15.45 -23.48 -17.75
N GLU A 126 16.10 -24.66 -17.67
CA GLU A 126 16.14 -25.45 -16.44
C GLU A 126 16.88 -24.74 -15.30
N PHE A 127 17.96 -24.02 -15.62
CA PHE A 127 18.64 -23.19 -14.64
C PHE A 127 17.72 -22.09 -14.10
N TYR A 128 17.00 -21.40 -14.98
CA TYR A 128 16.07 -20.36 -14.61
C TYR A 128 14.92 -20.88 -13.74
N LYS A 129 14.32 -22.03 -14.10
CA LYS A 129 13.30 -22.71 -13.26
C LYS A 129 13.81 -22.98 -11.85
N LYS A 130 15.05 -23.46 -11.71
CA LYS A 130 15.67 -23.69 -10.39
C LYS A 130 15.79 -22.40 -9.57
N GLN A 131 16.10 -21.27 -10.22
CA GLN A 131 16.13 -19.97 -9.54
C GLN A 131 14.73 -19.54 -9.08
N LEU A 132 13.70 -19.73 -9.90
CA LEU A 132 12.32 -19.45 -9.51
C LEU A 132 11.86 -20.30 -8.31
N VAL A 133 12.22 -21.58 -8.27
CA VAL A 133 11.95 -22.45 -7.12
C VAL A 133 12.65 -21.94 -5.87
N ASN A 134 13.90 -21.49 -5.96
CA ASN A 134 14.61 -20.91 -4.82
C ASN A 134 13.93 -19.62 -4.32
N ILE A 135 13.49 -18.74 -5.22
CA ILE A 135 12.73 -17.53 -4.85
C ILE A 135 11.42 -17.91 -4.15
N LYS A 136 10.70 -18.93 -4.65
CA LYS A 136 9.48 -19.44 -4.01
C LYS A 136 9.75 -19.96 -2.58
N THR A 137 10.86 -20.67 -2.37
CA THR A 137 11.27 -21.12 -1.02
C THR A 137 11.51 -19.91 -0.11
N GLN A 138 12.27 -18.92 -0.57
CA GLN A 138 12.53 -17.70 0.19
C GLN A 138 11.25 -16.93 0.54
N LEU A 139 10.29 -16.84 -0.38
CA LEU A 139 8.99 -16.22 -0.09
C LEU A 139 8.18 -17.01 0.94
N SER A 140 8.21 -18.34 0.86
CA SER A 140 7.56 -19.21 1.86
C SER A 140 8.14 -18.98 3.25
N ASP A 141 9.45 -18.77 3.35
CA ASP A 141 10.13 -18.53 4.63
C ASP A 141 9.69 -17.21 5.30
N LEU A 142 9.23 -16.21 4.54
CA LEU A 142 8.67 -14.95 5.07
C LEU A 142 7.40 -15.17 5.92
N VAL A 143 6.73 -16.31 5.82
CA VAL A 143 5.61 -16.63 6.72
C VAL A 143 6.11 -16.77 8.17
N LEU A 144 7.31 -17.34 8.34
CA LEU A 144 7.92 -17.60 9.64
C LEU A 144 8.90 -16.49 10.07
N HIS A 145 9.71 -16.01 9.13
CA HIS A 145 10.81 -15.09 9.37
C HIS A 145 10.74 -13.90 8.40
N ASP A 146 10.10 -12.83 8.85
CA ASP A 146 9.88 -11.63 8.04
C ASP A 146 10.63 -10.42 8.61
N ASP A 147 11.67 -10.01 7.90
CA ASP A 147 12.49 -8.85 8.25
C ASP A 147 11.70 -7.53 8.15
N PHE A 148 10.70 -7.45 7.28
CA PHE A 148 9.85 -6.27 7.17
C PHE A 148 8.88 -6.16 8.36
N VAL A 149 8.35 -7.27 8.83
CA VAL A 149 7.56 -7.30 10.09
C VAL A 149 8.42 -6.93 11.28
N THR A 150 9.64 -7.47 11.36
CA THR A 150 10.60 -7.11 12.42
C THR A 150 10.90 -5.61 12.41
N PHE A 151 11.14 -5.06 11.22
CA PHE A 151 11.31 -3.62 11.02
C PHE A 151 10.08 -2.82 11.48
N LEU A 152 8.88 -3.15 11.01
CA LEU A 152 7.66 -2.44 11.41
C LEU A 152 7.43 -2.51 12.91
N ASN A 153 7.62 -3.67 13.55
CA ASN A 153 7.49 -3.81 15.00
C ASN A 153 8.48 -2.92 15.78
N SER A 154 9.67 -2.67 15.23
CA SER A 154 10.63 -1.74 15.86
C SER A 154 10.15 -0.28 15.80
N ILE A 155 9.46 0.09 14.72
CA ILE A 155 8.99 1.46 14.47
C ILE A 155 7.63 1.74 15.12
N THR A 156 6.72 0.77 15.20
CA THR A 156 5.33 1.00 15.63
C THR A 156 5.18 1.14 17.14
N LYS A 157 6.08 0.58 17.96
CA LYS A 157 5.96 0.52 19.44
C LYS A 157 5.59 1.84 20.11
N ASN A 158 6.09 2.97 19.61
CA ASN A 158 5.85 4.30 20.19
C ASN A 158 5.04 5.23 19.27
N ASN A 159 4.51 4.70 18.16
CA ASN A 159 3.87 5.50 17.10
C ASN A 159 2.42 5.12 16.84
N ILE A 160 1.84 4.19 17.61
CA ILE A 160 0.41 3.92 17.58
C ILE A 160 -0.34 5.11 18.19
N ILE A 161 -1.37 5.58 17.49
CA ILE A 161 -2.19 6.72 17.90
C ILE A 161 -3.05 6.36 19.12
N ASP A 162 -3.74 5.22 19.04
CA ASP A 162 -4.61 4.76 20.12
C ASP A 162 -4.77 3.24 20.14
N PHE A 163 -5.01 2.71 21.34
CA PHE A 163 -5.34 1.31 21.59
C PHE A 163 -6.80 1.24 22.03
N TYR A 164 -7.67 0.89 21.09
CA TYR A 164 -9.11 0.86 21.31
C TYR A 164 -9.55 -0.29 22.21
N SER A 165 -10.38 0.01 23.22
CA SER A 165 -11.18 -0.99 23.94
C SER A 165 -12.40 -1.39 23.11
N ASP A 166 -12.99 -2.56 23.42
CA ASP A 166 -14.21 -3.03 22.75
C ASP A 166 -15.36 -2.03 22.87
N GLU A 167 -15.51 -1.37 24.01
CA GLU A 167 -16.51 -0.32 24.21
C GLU A 167 -16.28 0.87 23.26
N LYS A 168 -15.03 1.29 23.10
CA LYS A 168 -14.68 2.41 22.21
C LYS A 168 -14.89 2.03 20.74
N LEU A 169 -14.52 0.82 20.35
CA LEU A 169 -14.79 0.29 19.00
C LEU A 169 -16.30 0.27 18.71
N ASN A 170 -17.12 -0.22 19.63
CA ASN A 170 -18.58 -0.24 19.46
C ASN A 170 -19.18 1.16 19.26
N LYS A 171 -18.63 2.18 19.94
CA LYS A 171 -19.02 3.59 19.71
C LYS A 171 -18.63 4.06 18.31
N LEU A 172 -17.43 3.74 17.85
CA LEU A 172 -16.98 4.09 16.49
C LEU A 172 -17.81 3.40 15.42
N TYR A 173 -18.17 2.12 15.60
CA TYR A 173 -19.07 1.42 14.68
C TYR A 173 -20.45 2.07 14.63
N THR A 174 -20.98 2.48 15.78
CA THR A 174 -22.26 3.21 15.84
C THR A 174 -22.17 4.55 15.10
N GLU A 175 -21.04 5.25 15.21
CA GLU A 175 -20.83 6.52 14.50
C GLU A 175 -20.64 6.31 12.98
N ALA A 176 -19.87 5.31 12.57
CA ALA A 176 -19.70 4.94 11.18
C ALA A 176 -21.05 4.59 10.52
N ASN A 177 -21.91 3.84 11.22
CA ASN A 177 -23.26 3.55 10.76
C ASN A 177 -24.12 4.82 10.64
N LYS A 178 -24.00 5.78 11.56
CA LYS A 178 -24.68 7.08 11.41
C LYS A 178 -24.17 7.85 10.20
N ARG A 179 -22.87 7.80 9.89
CA ARG A 179 -22.31 8.44 8.69
C ARG A 179 -22.91 7.84 7.42
N TYR A 180 -23.02 6.52 7.37
CA TYR A 180 -23.68 5.80 6.28
C TYR A 180 -25.10 6.30 6.01
N LEU A 181 -25.93 6.30 7.06
CA LEU A 181 -27.33 6.69 6.97
C LEU A 181 -27.50 8.15 6.51
N ASN A 182 -26.48 8.98 6.68
CA ASN A 182 -26.44 10.38 6.23
C ASN A 182 -25.68 10.59 4.91
N GLY A 183 -25.23 9.53 4.23
CA GLY A 183 -24.50 9.62 2.96
C GLY A 183 -23.11 10.25 3.08
N LEU A 184 -22.49 10.21 4.27
CA LEU A 184 -21.14 10.70 4.51
C LEU A 184 -20.10 9.61 4.19
N PRO A 185 -18.85 9.99 3.82
CA PRO A 185 -17.77 9.03 3.57
C PRO A 185 -17.53 8.07 4.74
N PHE A 186 -17.03 6.87 4.42
CA PHE A 186 -16.76 5.78 5.37
C PHE A 186 -18.01 5.19 6.02
N GLY A 187 -19.11 5.21 5.26
CA GLY A 187 -20.38 4.66 5.69
C GLY A 187 -20.61 3.19 5.30
N ASN A 188 -19.72 2.51 4.59
CA ASN A 188 -20.15 1.30 3.89
C ASN A 188 -20.70 0.20 4.84
N GLN A 189 -21.95 -0.19 4.64
CA GLN A 189 -22.55 -1.36 5.29
C GLN A 189 -22.34 -2.53 4.34
N SER A 190 -21.24 -3.27 4.50
CA SER A 190 -21.02 -4.52 3.77
C SER A 190 -21.95 -5.60 4.31
N SER A 191 -23.25 -5.57 3.99
CA SER A 191 -24.26 -6.52 4.49
C SER A 191 -24.39 -6.60 6.03
N ASP A 192 -25.51 -7.13 6.53
CA ASP A 192 -25.96 -6.97 7.93
C ASP A 192 -25.06 -7.56 9.03
N ASN A 193 -23.85 -8.08 8.73
CA ASN A 193 -22.93 -8.65 9.71
C ASN A 193 -21.44 -8.45 9.43
N ASP A 194 -21.05 -7.72 8.38
CA ASP A 194 -19.62 -7.55 8.07
C ASP A 194 -19.10 -6.20 8.60
N LEU A 195 -18.43 -6.26 9.75
CA LEU A 195 -17.77 -5.12 10.40
C LEU A 195 -16.62 -4.55 9.57
N SER A 196 -16.21 -5.22 8.48
CA SER A 196 -15.13 -4.79 7.58
C SER A 196 -15.41 -3.45 6.90
N GLY A 197 -16.67 -3.00 6.82
CA GLY A 197 -17.05 -1.72 6.24
C GLY A 197 -16.67 -0.48 7.05
N TYR A 198 -16.33 -0.63 8.34
CA TYR A 198 -16.06 0.50 9.25
C TYR A 198 -14.58 0.73 9.57
N GLU A 199 -13.69 -0.07 8.99
CA GLU A 199 -12.26 -0.01 9.26
C GLU A 199 -11.63 1.32 8.80
N ASP A 200 -12.02 1.79 7.61
CA ASP A 200 -11.57 3.07 7.07
C ASP A 200 -12.02 4.24 7.97
N TYR A 201 -13.19 4.11 8.63
CA TYR A 201 -13.65 5.12 9.58
C TYR A 201 -12.80 5.16 10.86
N ILE A 202 -12.34 4.01 11.37
CA ILE A 202 -11.43 3.97 12.53
C ILE A 202 -10.12 4.70 12.20
N ILE A 203 -9.56 4.45 11.01
CA ILE A 203 -8.35 5.13 10.53
C ILE A 203 -8.61 6.65 10.41
N TRP A 204 -9.76 7.04 9.86
CA TRP A 204 -10.15 8.44 9.77
C TRP A 204 -10.30 9.12 11.14
N HIS A 205 -10.92 8.41 12.10
CA HIS A 205 -11.04 8.88 13.48
C HIS A 205 -9.66 9.09 14.13
N ASP A 206 -8.72 8.16 13.92
CA ASP A 206 -7.33 8.32 14.36
C ASP A 206 -6.68 9.58 13.75
N ILE A 207 -6.83 9.78 12.44
CA ILE A 207 -6.32 10.95 11.73
C ILE A 207 -6.87 12.26 12.33
N LEU A 208 -8.19 12.34 12.56
CA LEU A 208 -8.83 13.52 13.15
C LEU A 208 -8.33 13.81 14.57
N SER A 209 -7.98 12.79 15.34
CA SER A 209 -7.56 12.93 16.74
C SER A 209 -6.19 13.61 16.92
N LEU A 210 -5.34 13.60 15.89
CA LEU A 210 -3.98 14.13 15.95
C LEU A 210 -3.92 15.66 16.02
N ASN A 211 -4.93 16.36 15.51
CA ASN A 211 -5.01 17.83 15.52
C ASN A 211 -3.70 18.52 15.04
N GLN A 212 -3.17 18.05 13.91
CA GLN A 212 -1.97 18.57 13.24
C GLN A 212 -2.15 18.46 11.72
N ASN A 213 -1.24 19.03 10.92
CA ASN A 213 -1.23 18.77 9.49
C ASN A 213 -0.88 17.29 9.23
N ILE A 214 -1.63 16.63 8.36
CA ILE A 214 -1.50 15.20 8.09
C ILE A 214 -1.25 14.94 6.60
N ILE A 215 -0.31 14.04 6.33
CA ILE A 215 -0.12 13.42 5.03
C ILE A 215 -0.41 11.93 5.19
N PHE A 216 -1.45 11.46 4.49
CA PHE A 216 -1.82 10.04 4.46
C PHE A 216 -1.26 9.38 3.19
N VAL A 217 -0.37 8.40 3.37
CA VAL A 217 0.31 7.71 2.29
C VAL A 217 -0.48 6.44 1.92
N SER A 218 -1.11 6.44 0.74
CA SER A 218 -1.85 5.28 0.23
C SER A 218 -1.65 5.14 -1.27
N ASP A 219 -1.42 3.90 -1.72
CA ASP A 219 -1.35 3.55 -3.14
C ASP A 219 -2.72 3.10 -3.70
N THR A 220 -3.79 3.19 -2.90
CA THR A 220 -5.14 2.80 -3.32
C THR A 220 -6.03 4.00 -3.58
N ILE A 221 -6.71 3.99 -4.72
CA ILE A 221 -7.70 5.01 -5.07
C ILE A 221 -9.06 4.50 -4.62
N LYS A 222 -9.57 5.09 -3.54
CA LYS A 222 -10.89 4.79 -2.98
C LYS A 222 -11.80 6.02 -3.10
N LYS A 223 -13.02 5.85 -3.60
CA LYS A 223 -13.98 6.94 -3.83
C LYS A 223 -14.27 7.76 -2.57
N ASP A 224 -14.33 7.10 -1.41
CA ASP A 224 -14.57 7.77 -0.13
C ASP A 224 -13.41 8.69 0.27
N TRP A 225 -12.19 8.36 -0.15
CA TRP A 225 -10.98 9.10 0.19
C TRP A 225 -10.61 10.16 -0.84
N THR A 226 -10.89 9.94 -2.13
CA THR A 226 -10.38 10.77 -3.24
C THR A 226 -11.48 11.28 -4.16
N ASN A 227 -11.34 12.52 -4.62
CA ASN A 227 -12.08 13.04 -5.76
C ASN A 227 -11.40 12.58 -7.06
N ILE A 228 -12.18 11.96 -7.95
CA ILE A 228 -11.71 11.43 -9.23
C ILE A 228 -12.41 12.20 -10.36
N SER A 229 -11.65 12.58 -11.38
CA SER A 229 -12.18 13.19 -12.60
C SER A 229 -13.00 12.20 -13.43
N ILE A 230 -13.73 12.72 -14.42
CA ILE A 230 -14.53 11.89 -15.35
C ILE A 230 -13.66 10.90 -16.13
N ASP A 231 -12.42 11.27 -16.45
CA ASP A 231 -11.45 10.40 -17.13
C ASP A 231 -10.64 9.49 -16.19
N GLY A 232 -11.02 9.42 -14.91
CA GLY A 232 -10.46 8.48 -13.94
C GLY A 232 -9.16 8.94 -13.25
N ARG A 233 -8.75 10.20 -13.39
CA ARG A 233 -7.56 10.76 -12.73
C ARG A 233 -7.91 11.24 -11.32
N VAL A 234 -7.01 11.02 -10.37
CA VAL A 234 -7.14 11.60 -9.02
C VAL A 234 -6.93 13.11 -9.11
N LEU A 235 -7.92 13.88 -8.64
CA LEU A 235 -7.87 15.34 -8.62
C LEU A 235 -7.39 15.86 -7.27
N SER A 236 -7.92 15.31 -6.18
CA SER A 236 -7.61 15.71 -4.81
C SER A 236 -8.09 14.67 -3.82
N SER A 237 -7.74 14.84 -2.54
CA SER A 237 -8.50 14.22 -1.44
C SER A 237 -9.95 14.67 -1.45
N ASN A 238 -10.84 13.84 -0.93
CA ASN A 238 -12.28 14.07 -0.90
C ASN A 238 -12.60 15.38 -0.16
N THR A 239 -13.47 16.20 -0.76
CA THR A 239 -13.80 17.54 -0.25
C THR A 239 -14.50 17.48 1.11
N PHE A 240 -15.38 16.50 1.33
CA PHE A 240 -16.04 16.34 2.63
C PHE A 240 -15.04 15.99 3.74
N LEU A 241 -14.05 15.15 3.44
CA LEU A 241 -13.03 14.78 4.41
C LEU A 241 -12.10 15.93 4.74
N THR A 242 -11.61 16.63 3.72
CA THR A 242 -10.71 17.78 3.93
C THR A 242 -11.43 18.91 4.67
N GLN A 243 -12.71 19.14 4.39
CA GLN A 243 -13.55 20.08 5.15
C GLN A 243 -13.74 19.62 6.61
N GLU A 244 -14.17 18.37 6.82
CA GLU A 244 -14.35 17.81 8.16
C GLU A 244 -13.05 17.91 8.97
N PHE A 245 -11.93 17.57 8.35
CA PHE A 245 -10.61 17.66 8.96
C PHE A 245 -10.29 19.09 9.40
N PHE A 246 -10.41 20.07 8.50
CA PHE A 246 -10.15 21.47 8.80
C PHE A 246 -11.02 21.97 9.97
N GLU A 247 -12.30 21.63 9.98
CA GLU A 247 -13.24 22.00 11.04
C GLU A 247 -12.89 21.36 12.39
N LYS A 248 -12.65 20.04 12.41
CA LYS A 248 -12.40 19.28 13.63
C LYS A 248 -11.03 19.58 14.24
N THR A 249 -10.05 19.88 13.39
CA THR A 249 -8.67 20.17 13.80
C THR A 249 -8.38 21.67 13.95
N LYS A 250 -9.41 22.52 13.84
CA LYS A 250 -9.30 23.98 14.03
C LYS A 250 -8.30 24.65 13.09
N GLY A 251 -8.30 24.23 11.83
CA GLY A 251 -7.54 24.88 10.76
C GLY A 251 -6.30 24.14 10.26
N HIS A 252 -6.11 22.86 10.63
CA HIS A 252 -5.06 22.03 10.03
C HIS A 252 -5.52 21.43 8.70
N TYR A 253 -4.54 20.96 7.93
CA TYR A 253 -4.73 20.46 6.58
C TYR A 253 -4.43 18.97 6.47
N PHE A 254 -5.21 18.29 5.63
CA PHE A 254 -5.06 16.90 5.28
C PHE A 254 -4.77 16.79 3.80
N ALA A 255 -3.77 15.98 3.44
CA ALA A 255 -3.49 15.59 2.06
C ALA A 255 -3.21 14.09 1.97
N GLN A 256 -3.32 13.58 0.76
CA GLN A 256 -2.92 12.22 0.42
C GLN A 256 -1.81 12.25 -0.60
N MET A 257 -0.95 11.23 -0.53
CA MET A 257 0.05 10.97 -1.54
C MET A 257 0.24 9.46 -1.72
N THR A 258 0.78 9.08 -2.85
CA THR A 258 1.23 7.72 -3.15
C THR A 258 2.64 7.49 -2.60
N THR A 259 3.04 6.22 -2.46
CA THR A 259 4.42 5.86 -2.12
C THR A 259 5.40 6.38 -3.17
N LYS A 260 4.98 6.41 -4.44
CA LYS A 260 5.79 6.94 -5.54
C LYS A 260 6.09 8.43 -5.36
N GLU A 261 5.08 9.22 -5.02
CA GLU A 261 5.24 10.65 -4.73
C GLU A 261 6.12 10.85 -3.50
N LEU A 262 5.89 10.08 -2.42
CA LEU A 262 6.72 10.10 -1.22
C LEU A 262 8.21 9.90 -1.54
N ILE A 263 8.53 8.89 -2.35
CA ILE A 263 9.90 8.62 -2.77
C ILE A 263 10.47 9.79 -3.58
N ALA A 264 9.72 10.32 -4.54
CA ALA A 264 10.17 11.41 -5.39
C ALA A 264 10.49 12.69 -4.58
N HIS A 265 9.72 12.98 -3.53
CA HIS A 265 10.01 14.11 -2.64
C HIS A 265 11.31 13.90 -1.83
N TRP A 266 11.63 12.67 -1.45
CA TRP A 266 12.83 12.34 -0.65
C TRP A 266 14.11 12.11 -1.47
N GLU A 267 14.02 12.08 -2.80
CA GLU A 267 15.20 12.03 -3.68
C GLU A 267 15.76 13.43 -4.02
N LEU A 268 15.01 14.48 -3.70
CA LEU A 268 15.36 15.87 -3.99
C LEU A 268 16.06 16.58 -2.82
N ASP A 269 16.11 15.96 -1.64
CA ASP A 269 16.80 16.41 -0.43
C ASP A 269 18.11 15.63 -0.20
#